data_AF-A0A7Z6UDL2-F1
#
_entry.id   AF-A0A7Z6UDL2-F1
#
_cell.length_a   1.000
_cell.length_b   1.000
_cell.length_c   1.000
_cell.angle_alpha   90.00
_cell.angle_beta   90.00
_cell.angle_gamma   90.00
#
_symmetry.space_group_name_H-M   'P 1'
#
loop_
_entity.id
_entity.type
_entity.pdbx_description
1 polymer ?
#
loop_
_entity_poly.entity_id
_entity_poly.type
_entity_poly.pdbx_seq_one_letter_code
_entity_poly.pdbx_strand_id
1 'polypeptide(L)'
;MRHRDWTTRLHEVIKAAQGRPFSWGEFDCCLFAADCSSAVCGVDPADQYRGTYKTEAGAKRALKKRHGSLEAAWDACFARVAVPFIQRGDVVMYEAPAGRSMAVFWAGDYWATTDDGVARVVCEPLSAWRVE
;
A
#
# COMPACT_ATOMS: atom_id res chain seq x y z
N MET A 1 8.54 -10.24 -11.34
CA MET A 1 9.69 -10.74 -10.56
C MET A 1 10.28 -9.58 -9.75
N ARG A 2 10.61 -9.79 -8.46
CA ARG A 2 11.23 -8.74 -7.61
C ARG A 2 12.57 -8.27 -8.18
N HIS A 3 12.87 -6.98 -8.07
CA HIS A 3 14.17 -6.42 -8.42
C HIS A 3 15.29 -7.00 -7.55
N ARG A 4 16.53 -7.07 -8.05
CA ARG A 4 17.66 -7.66 -7.29
C ARG A 4 17.95 -6.92 -5.98
N ASP A 5 17.75 -5.60 -5.99
CA ASP A 5 17.99 -4.64 -4.91
C ASP A 5 16.70 -4.21 -4.19
N TRP A 6 15.59 -4.96 -4.36
CA TRP A 6 14.26 -4.59 -3.87
C TRP A 6 14.22 -4.25 -2.37
N THR A 7 15.05 -4.91 -1.55
CA THR A 7 15.09 -4.65 -0.11
C THR A 7 15.64 -3.26 0.21
N THR A 8 16.66 -2.81 -0.52
CA THR A 8 17.21 -1.47 -0.36
C THR A 8 16.21 -0.44 -0.85
N ARG A 9 15.62 -0.66 -2.02
CA ARG A 9 14.59 0.24 -2.60
C ARG A 9 13.38 0.39 -1.68
N LEU A 10 12.86 -0.70 -1.14
CA LEU A 10 11.73 -0.66 -0.21
C LEU A 10 12.10 0.07 1.09
N HIS A 11 13.29 -0.17 1.63
CA HIS A 11 13.76 0.55 2.80
C HIS A 11 13.85 2.07 2.54
N GLU A 12 14.36 2.47 1.38
CA GLU A 12 14.45 3.88 0.97
C GLU A 12 13.08 4.53 0.83
N VAL A 13 12.10 3.84 0.24
CA VAL A 13 10.71 4.34 0.17
C VAL A 13 10.12 4.54 1.56
N ILE A 14 10.23 3.54 2.44
CA ILE A 14 9.72 3.64 3.81
C ILE A 14 10.41 4.80 4.54
N LYS A 15 11.73 4.92 4.43
CA LYS A 15 12.50 5.99 5.08
C LYS A 15 12.15 7.38 4.56
N ALA A 16 12.02 7.55 3.24
CA ALA A 16 11.64 8.83 2.63
C ALA A 16 10.20 9.23 2.94
N ALA A 17 9.34 8.25 3.23
CA ALA A 17 7.97 8.44 3.64
C ALA A 17 7.82 8.83 5.13
N GLN A 18 8.86 8.70 5.95
CA GLN A 18 8.84 9.16 7.33
C GLN A 18 8.81 10.69 7.38
N GLY A 19 7.88 11.26 8.13
CA GLY A 19 7.71 12.72 8.23
C GLY A 19 7.06 13.37 7.01
N ARG A 20 6.64 12.60 6.00
CA ARG A 20 5.82 13.10 4.88
C ARG A 20 4.35 13.09 5.31
N PRO A 21 3.68 14.24 5.47
CA PRO A 21 2.31 14.26 5.96
C PRO A 21 1.34 13.63 4.96
N PHE A 22 0.27 13.04 5.48
CA PHE A 22 -0.80 12.45 4.68
C PHE A 22 -1.47 13.50 3.77
N SER A 23 -1.69 13.15 2.50
CA SER A 23 -2.37 13.99 1.50
C SER A 23 -3.12 13.10 0.51
N TRP A 24 -4.45 13.21 0.46
CA TRP A 24 -5.26 12.43 -0.47
C TRP A 24 -4.85 12.67 -1.92
N GLY A 25 -4.46 11.61 -2.62
CA GLY A 25 -4.13 11.64 -4.05
C GLY A 25 -2.69 12.02 -4.37
N GLU A 26 -1.89 12.31 -3.34
CA GLU A 26 -0.46 12.58 -3.43
C GLU A 26 0.36 11.67 -2.51
N PHE A 27 -0.12 11.44 -1.29
CA PHE A 27 0.47 10.58 -0.28
C PHE A 27 -0.58 10.04 0.69
N ASP A 28 -1.22 8.94 0.30
CA ASP A 28 -2.16 8.22 1.15
C ASP A 28 -1.77 6.74 1.26
N CYS A 29 -2.52 5.98 2.05
CA CYS A 29 -2.18 4.58 2.33
C CYS A 29 -2.09 3.72 1.06
N CYS A 30 -2.93 3.99 0.06
CA CYS A 30 -2.96 3.24 -1.19
C CYS A 30 -1.77 3.63 -2.08
N LEU A 31 -1.49 4.93 -2.20
CA LEU A 31 -0.35 5.42 -2.97
C LEU A 31 0.99 4.99 -2.36
N PHE A 32 1.12 5.04 -1.04
CA PHE A 32 2.32 4.58 -0.35
C PHE A 32 2.55 3.07 -0.53
N ALA A 33 1.50 2.24 -0.37
CA ALA A 33 1.60 0.81 -0.63
C ALA A 33 1.97 0.52 -2.09
N ALA A 34 1.45 1.32 -3.02
CA ALA A 34 1.79 1.21 -4.44
C ALA A 34 3.22 1.68 -4.76
N ASP A 35 3.73 2.73 -4.11
CA ASP A 35 5.13 3.15 -4.18
C ASP A 35 6.06 2.02 -3.69
N CYS A 36 5.67 1.33 -2.61
CA CYS A 36 6.39 0.16 -2.10
C CYS A 36 6.38 -0.98 -3.13
N SER A 37 5.23 -1.28 -3.73
CA SER A 37 5.13 -2.30 -4.78
C SER A 37 5.99 -2.00 -6.00
N SER A 38 5.97 -0.74 -6.45
CA SER A 38 6.79 -0.28 -7.57
C SER A 38 8.28 -0.39 -7.25
N ALA A 39 8.69 -0.03 -6.04
CA ALA A 39 10.07 -0.21 -5.58
C ALA A 39 10.49 -1.70 -5.52
N VAL A 40 9.56 -2.60 -5.24
CA VAL A 40 9.84 -4.04 -5.10
C VAL A 40 9.93 -4.76 -6.44
N CYS A 41 8.96 -4.55 -7.34
CA CYS A 41 8.87 -5.30 -8.60
C CYS A 41 8.53 -4.45 -9.83
N GLY A 42 8.41 -3.12 -9.69
CA GLY A 42 8.12 -2.19 -10.78
C GLY A 42 6.64 -2.07 -11.14
N VAL A 43 5.75 -2.78 -10.45
CA VAL A 43 4.31 -2.73 -10.68
C VAL A 43 3.68 -1.70 -9.74
N ASP A 44 2.92 -0.77 -10.31
CA ASP A 44 2.18 0.28 -9.58
C ASP A 44 0.66 0.05 -9.67
N PRO A 45 0.01 -0.54 -8.65
CA PRO A 45 -1.44 -0.71 -8.62
C PRO A 45 -2.22 0.61 -8.64
N ALA A 46 -1.55 1.71 -8.27
CA ALA A 46 -2.16 3.02 -8.14
C ALA A 46 -1.97 3.93 -9.37
N ASP A 47 -1.31 3.47 -10.44
CA ASP A 47 -0.94 4.31 -11.59
C ASP A 47 -2.13 5.13 -12.14
N GLN A 48 -3.26 4.47 -12.36
CA GLN A 48 -4.50 5.10 -12.85
C GLN A 48 -5.26 5.97 -11.82
N TYR A 49 -4.80 5.99 -10.57
CA TYR A 49 -5.41 6.69 -9.45
C TYR A 49 -4.65 7.97 -9.06
N ARG A 50 -3.34 8.01 -9.29
CA ARG A 50 -2.47 9.13 -8.95
C ARG A 50 -2.95 10.43 -9.59
N GLY A 51 -3.06 11.49 -8.78
CA GLY A 51 -3.52 12.81 -9.22
C GLY A 51 -5.00 12.89 -9.66
N THR A 52 -5.79 11.82 -9.52
CA THR A 52 -7.21 11.80 -9.96
C THR A 52 -8.20 12.24 -8.89
N TYR A 53 -7.74 12.36 -7.64
CA TYR A 53 -8.55 12.81 -6.51
C TYR A 53 -7.71 13.68 -5.56
N LYS A 54 -8.40 14.44 -4.69
CA LYS A 54 -7.80 15.29 -3.65
C LYS A 54 -8.49 15.15 -2.29
N THR A 55 -9.44 14.23 -2.19
CA THR A 55 -10.26 14.00 -1.00
C THR A 55 -10.57 12.52 -0.85
N GLU A 56 -10.86 12.09 0.37
CA GLU A 56 -11.30 10.73 0.68
C GLU A 56 -12.49 10.29 -0.17
N ALA A 57 -13.51 11.15 -0.27
CA ALA A 57 -14.69 10.86 -1.08
C ALA A 57 -14.34 10.72 -2.58
N GLY A 58 -13.36 11.50 -3.05
CA GLY A 58 -12.79 11.36 -4.39
C GLY A 58 -12.10 10.02 -4.59
N ALA A 59 -11.26 9.60 -3.64
CA ALA A 59 -10.58 8.32 -3.66
C ALA A 59 -11.57 7.15 -3.72
N LYS A 60 -12.57 7.14 -2.83
CA LYS A 60 -13.63 6.11 -2.79
C LYS A 60 -14.43 6.05 -4.09
N ARG A 61 -14.76 7.21 -4.69
CA ARG A 61 -15.45 7.25 -6.00
C ARG A 61 -14.57 6.73 -7.13
N ALA A 62 -13.30 7.11 -7.17
CA ALA A 62 -12.35 6.65 -8.19
C ALA A 62 -12.17 5.13 -8.11
N LEU A 63 -11.99 4.60 -6.89
CA LEU A 63 -11.90 3.17 -6.62
C LEU A 63 -13.15 2.42 -7.09
N LYS A 64 -14.33 2.87 -6.65
CA LYS A 64 -15.61 2.25 -7.00
C LYS A 64 -15.83 2.22 -8.51
N LYS A 65 -15.47 3.29 -9.23
CA LYS A 65 -15.64 3.40 -10.68
C LYS A 65 -14.72 2.47 -11.46
N ARG A 66 -13.46 2.29 -11.01
CA ARG A 66 -12.43 1.58 -11.77
C ARG A 66 -12.36 0.09 -11.44
N HIS A 67 -12.40 -0.25 -10.16
CA HIS A 67 -12.24 -1.64 -9.68
C HIS A 67 -13.33 -2.09 -8.72
N GLY A 68 -14.16 -1.20 -8.21
CA GLY A 68 -15.24 -1.53 -7.28
C GLY A 68 -14.78 -1.62 -5.83
N SER A 69 -13.62 -2.22 -5.56
CA SER A 69 -13.03 -2.36 -4.22
C SER A 69 -11.50 -2.30 -4.23
N LEU A 70 -10.90 -2.12 -3.04
CA LEU A 70 -9.43 -2.16 -2.87
C LEU A 70 -8.92 -3.55 -3.20
N GLU A 71 -9.62 -4.58 -2.75
CA GLU A 71 -9.27 -5.96 -3.03
C GLU A 71 -9.20 -6.23 -4.53
N ALA A 72 -10.21 -5.80 -5.29
CA ALA A 72 -10.23 -5.98 -6.74
C ALA A 72 -9.11 -5.20 -7.44
N ALA A 73 -8.71 -4.04 -6.91
CA ALA A 73 -7.58 -3.27 -7.44
C ALA A 73 -6.26 -4.01 -7.25
N TRP A 74 -6.05 -4.63 -6.09
CA TRP A 74 -4.83 -5.39 -5.80
C TRP A 74 -4.82 -6.77 -6.46
N ASP A 75 -5.97 -7.44 -6.53
CA ASP A 75 -6.14 -8.73 -7.22
C ASP A 75 -5.84 -8.62 -8.74
N ALA A 76 -6.03 -7.43 -9.33
CA ALA A 76 -5.68 -7.17 -10.72
C ALA A 76 -4.17 -7.12 -10.97
N CYS A 77 -3.35 -6.92 -9.93
CA CYS A 77 -1.90 -6.75 -10.05
C CYS A 77 -1.10 -7.90 -9.41
N PHE A 78 -1.61 -8.49 -8.32
CA PHE A 78 -0.86 -9.42 -7.49
C PHE A 78 -1.69 -10.63 -7.07
N ALA A 79 -1.01 -11.75 -6.82
CA ALA A 79 -1.63 -12.93 -6.26
C ALA A 79 -1.85 -12.78 -4.75
N ARG A 80 -3.01 -13.23 -4.26
CA ARG A 80 -3.27 -13.30 -2.82
C ARG A 80 -2.38 -14.32 -2.13
N VAL A 81 -2.01 -14.02 -0.89
CA VAL A 81 -1.31 -14.94 0.01
C VAL A 81 -2.10 -15.09 1.30
N ALA A 82 -2.11 -16.29 1.88
CA ALA A 82 -2.76 -16.50 3.18
C ALA A 82 -1.95 -15.78 4.28
N VAL A 83 -2.65 -15.20 5.26
CA VAL A 83 -2.06 -14.38 6.33
C VAL A 83 -0.86 -15.04 7.04
N PRO A 84 -0.86 -16.36 7.36
CA PRO A 84 0.31 -17.00 7.98
C PRO A 84 1.57 -17.07 7.10
N PHE A 85 1.46 -16.81 5.80
CA PHE A 85 2.56 -16.83 4.84
C PHE A 85 2.97 -15.44 4.34
N ILE A 86 2.52 -14.38 5.01
CA ILE A 86 2.99 -13.02 4.76
C ILE A 86 4.50 -12.99 4.95
N GLN A 87 5.19 -12.40 3.97
CA GLN A 87 6.63 -12.19 4.05
C GLN A 87 6.98 -10.74 3.74
N ARG A 88 8.26 -10.40 3.97
CA ARG A 88 8.78 -9.07 3.73
C ARG A 88 8.47 -8.60 2.31
N GLY A 89 7.97 -7.37 2.19
CA GLY A 89 7.57 -6.74 0.93
C GLY A 89 6.14 -7.06 0.50
N ASP A 90 5.45 -8.01 1.15
CA ASP A 90 4.03 -8.24 0.87
C ASP A 90 3.21 -7.06 1.41
N VAL A 91 2.10 -6.80 0.75
CA VAL A 91 1.15 -5.75 1.13
C VAL A 91 -0.09 -6.38 1.70
N VAL A 92 -0.63 -5.77 2.75
CA VAL A 92 -1.84 -6.21 3.43
C VAL A 92 -2.89 -5.12 3.44
N MET A 93 -4.15 -5.55 3.45
CA MET A 93 -5.29 -4.70 3.76
C MET A 93 -5.77 -5.04 5.17
N TYR A 94 -6.15 -4.01 5.92
CA TYR A 94 -6.66 -4.13 7.29
C TYR A 94 -7.73 -3.07 7.55
N GLU A 95 -8.47 -3.22 8.65
CA GLU A 95 -9.45 -2.22 9.09
C GLU A 95 -8.76 -1.21 10.01
N ALA A 96 -8.77 0.07 9.62
CA ALA A 96 -8.33 1.19 10.46
C ALA A 96 -9.56 1.98 10.94
N PRO A 97 -9.44 2.86 11.96
CA PRO A 97 -10.57 3.68 12.42
C PRO A 97 -11.25 4.52 11.32
N ALA A 98 -10.48 4.95 10.31
CA ALA A 98 -10.97 5.71 9.15
C ALA A 98 -11.49 4.82 7.99
N GLY A 99 -11.48 3.49 8.17
CA GLY A 99 -11.86 2.50 7.17
C GLY A 99 -10.69 1.66 6.66
N ARG A 100 -10.98 0.84 5.64
CA ARG A 100 -9.99 -0.04 5.00
C ARG A 100 -8.76 0.72 4.53
N SER A 101 -7.60 0.22 4.95
CA SER A 101 -6.29 0.81 4.68
C SER A 101 -5.29 -0.25 4.24
N MET A 102 -4.19 0.19 3.65
CA MET A 102 -3.11 -0.67 3.17
C MET A 102 -1.85 -0.49 4.01
N ALA A 103 -1.12 -1.57 4.25
CA ALA A 103 0.19 -1.55 4.91
C ALA A 103 1.18 -2.47 4.20
N VAL A 104 2.46 -2.15 4.25
CA VAL A 104 3.54 -3.02 3.76
C VAL A 104 4.19 -3.75 4.93
N PHE A 105 4.44 -5.06 4.79
CA PHE A 105 5.15 -5.83 5.80
C PHE A 105 6.66 -5.69 5.61
N TRP A 106 7.33 -5.06 6.56
CA TRP A 106 8.77 -4.81 6.51
C TRP A 106 9.42 -4.87 7.89
N ALA A 107 10.57 -5.55 7.96
CA ALA A 107 11.36 -5.71 9.20
C ALA A 107 10.57 -6.27 10.40
N GLY A 108 9.59 -7.15 10.15
CA GLY A 108 8.77 -7.78 11.19
C GLY A 108 7.54 -6.97 11.61
N ASP A 109 7.35 -5.77 11.06
CA ASP A 109 6.26 -4.87 11.39
C ASP A 109 5.44 -4.49 10.14
N TYR A 110 4.23 -3.99 10.36
CA TYR A 110 3.40 -3.38 9.31
C TYR A 110 3.61 -1.88 9.28
N TRP A 111 3.87 -1.34 8.10
CA TRP A 111 4.11 0.09 7.88
C TRP A 111 2.98 0.67 7.05
N ALA A 112 2.38 1.75 7.54
CA ALA A 112 1.30 2.46 6.86
C ALA A 112 1.44 3.97 7.09
N THR A 113 0.71 4.76 6.29
CA THR A 113 0.62 6.21 6.48
C THR A 113 -0.22 6.54 7.71
N THR A 114 0.26 7.47 8.52
CA THR A 114 -0.48 8.17 9.58
C THR A 114 -0.48 9.67 9.27
N ASP A 115 -1.10 10.47 10.14
CA ASP A 115 -1.18 11.93 9.95
C ASP A 115 0.21 12.59 9.84
N ASP A 116 1.19 12.09 10.59
CA ASP A 116 2.57 12.60 10.63
C ASP A 116 3.54 11.86 9.69
N GLY A 117 3.01 10.98 8.83
CA GLY A 117 3.75 10.21 7.84
C GLY A 117 3.81 8.72 8.13
N VAL A 118 4.77 8.00 7.56
CA VAL A 118 4.78 6.54 7.66
C VAL A 118 5.34 6.06 9.00
N ALA A 119 4.57 5.22 9.68
CA ALA A 119 4.92 4.62 10.95
C ALA A 119 4.52 3.14 11.01
N ARG A 120 5.02 2.46 12.05
CA ARG A 120 4.59 1.10 12.37
C ARG A 120 3.18 1.15 12.95
N VAL A 121 2.33 0.24 12.51
CA VAL A 121 0.93 0.15 12.96
C VAL A 121 0.63 -1.24 13.51
N VAL A 122 -0.28 -1.31 14.47
CA VAL A 122 -0.94 -2.57 14.82
C VAL A 122 -1.92 -2.87 13.69
N CYS A 123 -1.72 -4.00 13.04
CA CYS A 123 -2.48 -4.41 11.87
C CYS A 123 -2.83 -5.88 12.00
N GLU A 124 -4.13 -6.19 11.97
CA GLU A 124 -4.65 -7.54 11.78
C GLU A 124 -5.03 -7.67 10.29
N PRO A 125 -4.23 -8.36 9.47
CA PRO A 125 -4.48 -8.45 8.04
C PRO A 125 -5.80 -9.16 7.73
N LEU A 126 -6.66 -8.51 6.95
CA LEU A 126 -7.87 -9.11 6.36
C LEU A 126 -7.55 -9.83 5.04
N SER A 127 -6.56 -9.32 4.31
CA SER A 127 -6.09 -9.87 3.03
C SER A 127 -4.64 -9.47 2.82
N ALA A 128 -3.90 -10.27 2.07
CA ALA A 128 -2.51 -10.03 1.77
C ALA A 128 -2.20 -10.41 0.32
N TRP A 129 -1.25 -9.70 -0.28
CA TRP A 129 -0.80 -9.92 -1.66
C TRP A 129 0.71 -10.07 -1.72
N ARG A 130 1.13 -11.06 -2.51
CA ARG A 130 2.53 -11.29 -2.83
C ARG A 130 2.96 -10.25 -3.87
N VAL A 131 3.77 -9.30 -3.43
CA VAL A 131 4.38 -8.31 -4.33
C VAL A 131 5.61 -8.96 -4.96
N GLU A 132 5.49 -9.42 -6.19
CA GLU A 132 6.60 -10.02 -6.93
C GLU A 132 6.53 -9.78 -8.42
#